data_AF-A0A7Z9K6M1-F1
#
_entry.id   AF-A0A7Z9K6M1-F1
#
_cell.length_a   1.000
_cell.length_b   1.000
_cell.length_c   1.000
_cell.angle_alpha   90.00
_cell.angle_beta   90.00
_cell.angle_gamma   90.00
#
_symmetry.space_group_name_H-M   'P 1'
#
loop_
_entity.id
_entity.type
_entity.pdbx_description
1 polymer ?
#
loop_
_entity_poly.entity_id
_entity_poly.type
_entity_poly.pdbx_seq_one_letter_code
_entity_poly.pdbx_strand_id
1 'polypeptide(L)'
;MVKESTDGYVISGLVSNNKYGIRSDPIGKRFGRLKSNLGFGPRYVFHSIKKTVTTIMEKADVRADVILDIVGHKNSTVTHVGSSMQNQKKAIEKLVYPLEYL
;
A
#
# COMPACT_ATOMS: atom_id res chain seq x y z
N MET A 1 5.77 1.48 18.43
CA MET A 1 5.12 0.60 17.44
C MET A 1 5.52 -0.87 17.56
N VAL A 2 6.69 -1.25 18.12
CA VAL A 2 7.02 -2.67 18.39
C VAL A 2 6.52 -3.16 19.76
N LYS A 3 6.30 -2.25 20.72
CA LYS A 3 6.02 -2.61 22.12
C LYS A 3 4.75 -3.45 22.35
N GLU A 4 3.78 -3.39 21.44
CA GLU A 4 2.51 -4.13 21.54
C GLU A 4 2.49 -5.39 20.65
N SER A 5 3.58 -5.68 19.94
CA SER A 5 3.66 -6.86 19.10
C SER A 5 3.77 -8.12 19.98
N THR A 6 2.91 -9.11 19.71
CA THR A 6 2.91 -10.40 20.40
C THR A 6 3.65 -11.50 19.63
N ASP A 7 4.03 -11.22 18.38
CA ASP A 7 4.59 -12.20 17.44
C ASP A 7 5.79 -11.64 16.63
N GLY A 8 6.29 -10.46 16.99
CA GLY A 8 7.44 -9.82 16.35
C GLY A 8 7.13 -9.02 15.07
N TYR A 9 5.86 -8.92 14.67
CA TYR A 9 5.42 -8.15 13.49
C TYR A 9 4.66 -6.87 13.86
N VAL A 10 4.72 -5.87 12.97
CA VAL A 10 3.97 -4.61 13.12
C VAL A 10 2.46 -4.87 13.07
N ILE A 11 2.02 -5.76 12.18
CA ILE A 11 0.65 -6.29 12.17
C ILE A 11 0.71 -7.67 12.81
N SER A 12 0.41 -7.73 14.10
CA SER A 12 0.44 -8.94 14.91
C SER A 12 -0.88 -9.73 14.85
N GLY A 13 -0.86 -10.98 15.32
CA GLY A 13 -2.07 -11.81 15.44
C GLY A 13 -2.66 -12.29 14.11
N LEU A 14 -1.86 -12.26 13.04
CA LEU A 14 -2.25 -12.81 11.75
C LEU A 14 -1.99 -14.32 11.72
N VAL A 15 -3.07 -15.10 11.76
CA VAL A 15 -3.01 -16.56 11.59
C VAL A 15 -3.27 -16.90 10.13
N SER A 16 -2.29 -17.49 9.46
CA SER A 16 -2.44 -18.01 8.10
C SER A 16 -2.92 -19.45 8.14
N ASN A 17 -4.11 -19.70 7.59
CA ASN A 17 -4.66 -21.05 7.45
C ASN A 17 -4.35 -21.68 6.09
N ASN A 18 -3.52 -21.04 5.24
CA ASN A 18 -3.07 -21.68 4.01
C ASN A 18 -1.85 -22.58 4.27
N LYS A 19 -1.70 -23.61 3.46
CA LYS A 19 -0.60 -24.59 3.53
C LYS A 19 0.80 -23.99 3.31
N TYR A 20 0.89 -22.72 2.93
CA TYR A 20 2.14 -22.01 2.65
C TYR A 20 2.52 -21.02 3.76
N GLY A 21 1.72 -20.89 4.83
CA GLY A 21 1.98 -19.95 5.92
C GLY A 21 1.96 -18.46 5.50
N ILE A 22 1.33 -18.10 4.39
CA ILE A 22 1.36 -16.72 3.86
C ILE A 22 0.56 -15.79 4.79
N ARG A 23 1.26 -14.97 5.58
CA ARG A 23 0.67 -14.04 6.57
C ARG A 23 -0.28 -12.99 5.95
N SER A 24 -0.15 -12.67 4.66
CA SER A 24 -1.00 -11.69 3.98
C SER A 24 -2.37 -12.25 3.55
N ASP A 25 -2.58 -13.56 3.54
CA ASP A 25 -3.87 -14.18 3.19
C ASP A 25 -5.06 -13.66 4.06
N PRO A 26 -4.98 -13.67 5.40
CA PRO A 26 -6.04 -13.11 6.23
C PRO A 26 -6.29 -11.62 5.97
N ILE A 27 -5.26 -10.84 5.59
CA ILE A 27 -5.41 -9.41 5.24
C ILE A 27 -6.23 -9.26 3.97
N GLY A 28 -5.90 -10.01 2.91
CA GLY A 28 -6.64 -9.99 1.64
C GLY A 28 -8.10 -10.39 1.84
N LYS A 29 -8.38 -11.40 2.66
CA LYS A 29 -9.75 -11.83 3.01
C LYS A 29 -10.51 -10.75 3.79
N ARG A 30 -9.88 -10.10 4.78
CA ARG A 30 -10.48 -8.98 5.53
C ARG A 30 -10.83 -7.81 4.61
N PHE A 31 -9.92 -7.43 3.73
CA PHE A 31 -10.18 -6.41 2.71
C PHE A 31 -11.34 -6.79 1.79
N GLY A 32 -11.35 -8.03 1.28
CA GLY A 32 -12.42 -8.51 0.41
C GLY A 32 -13.79 -8.41 1.06
N ARG A 33 -13.91 -8.79 2.34
CA ARG A 33 -15.16 -8.65 3.12
C ARG A 33 -15.56 -7.19 3.34
N LEU A 34 -14.62 -6.35 3.78
CA LEU A 34 -14.85 -4.91 3.97
C LEU A 34 -15.37 -4.27 2.67
N LYS A 35 -14.68 -4.54 1.57
CA LYS A 35 -15.04 -4.07 0.24
C LYS A 35 -16.47 -4.47 -0.15
N SER A 36 -16.80 -5.76 -0.01
CA SER A 36 -18.14 -6.26 -0.33
C SER A 36 -19.23 -5.63 0.56
N ASN A 37 -18.96 -5.46 1.86
CA ASN A 37 -19.89 -4.84 2.80
C ASN A 37 -20.19 -3.37 2.46
N LEU A 38 -19.24 -2.67 1.81
CA LEU A 38 -19.40 -1.31 1.32
C LEU A 38 -20.04 -1.24 -0.09
N GLY A 39 -20.48 -2.37 -0.65
CA GLY A 39 -21.15 -2.43 -1.96
C GLY A 39 -20.22 -2.41 -3.19
N PHE A 40 -18.91 -2.51 -3.00
CA PHE A 40 -17.96 -2.47 -4.12
C PHE A 40 -17.84 -3.83 -4.84
N GLY A 41 -17.99 -3.79 -6.16
CA GLY A 41 -17.90 -4.97 -7.04
C GLY A 41 -16.49 -5.57 -7.19
N PRO A 42 -16.35 -6.66 -7.98
CA PRO A 42 -15.10 -7.42 -8.13
C PRO A 42 -13.95 -6.66 -8.82
N ARG A 43 -14.26 -5.57 -9.53
CA ARG A 43 -13.26 -4.70 -10.18
C ARG A 43 -12.27 -4.07 -9.19
N TYR A 44 -12.69 -3.84 -7.95
CA TYR A 44 -11.83 -3.28 -6.91
C TYR A 44 -11.15 -4.43 -6.15
N VAL A 45 -9.83 -4.42 -6.14
CA VAL A 45 -8.97 -5.45 -5.51
C VAL A 45 -7.98 -4.78 -4.58
N PHE A 46 -7.24 -5.56 -3.78
CA PHE A 46 -6.26 -4.99 -2.83
C PHE A 46 -5.22 -4.10 -3.55
N HIS A 47 -4.81 -4.51 -4.76
CA HIS A 47 -3.88 -3.73 -5.60
C HIS A 47 -4.47 -2.39 -6.10
N SER A 48 -5.79 -2.20 -6.05
CA SER A 48 -6.41 -0.91 -6.38
C SER A 48 -5.95 0.21 -5.45
N ILE A 49 -5.61 -0.10 -4.18
CA ILE A 49 -5.06 0.90 -3.24
C ILE A 49 -3.74 1.47 -3.77
N LYS A 50 -2.85 0.62 -4.28
CA LYS A 50 -1.57 1.07 -4.88
C LYS A 50 -1.82 2.00 -6.06
N LYS A 51 -2.80 1.70 -6.92
CA LYS A 51 -3.18 2.59 -8.04
C LYS A 51 -3.69 3.95 -7.53
N THR A 52 -4.53 3.96 -6.50
CA THR A 52 -5.00 5.21 -5.89
C THR A 52 -3.82 6.04 -5.34
N VAL A 53 -2.90 5.40 -4.62
CA VAL A 53 -1.68 6.06 -4.08
C VAL A 53 -0.86 6.69 -5.20
N THR A 54 -0.55 5.93 -6.26
CA THR A 54 0.24 6.46 -7.38
C THR A 54 -0.46 7.62 -8.07
N THR A 55 -1.77 7.52 -8.32
CA THR A 55 -2.55 8.58 -8.95
C THR A 55 -2.62 9.85 -8.10
N ILE A 56 -2.76 9.74 -6.76
CA ILE A 56 -2.73 10.93 -5.88
C ILE A 56 -1.34 11.58 -5.91
N MET A 57 -0.27 10.79 -5.87
CA MET A 57 1.09 11.30 -5.95
C MET A 57 1.38 11.98 -7.30
N GLU A 58 0.95 11.40 -8.41
CA GLU A 58 1.05 11.98 -9.75
C GLU A 58 0.31 13.34 -9.80
N LYS A 59 -0.93 13.40 -9.29
CA LYS A 59 -1.71 14.64 -9.22
C LYS A 59 -1.09 15.70 -8.31
N ALA A 60 -0.30 15.29 -7.32
CA ALA A 60 0.43 16.17 -6.41
C ALA A 60 1.84 16.52 -6.92
N ASP A 61 2.12 16.28 -8.20
CA ASP A 61 3.38 16.57 -8.89
C ASP A 61 4.59 15.93 -8.19
N VAL A 62 4.42 14.68 -7.72
CA VAL A 62 5.54 13.87 -7.23
C VAL A 62 6.25 13.27 -8.44
N ARG A 63 7.58 13.39 -8.47
CA ARG A 63 8.40 12.82 -9.54
C ARG A 63 8.19 11.30 -9.66
N ALA A 64 8.04 10.82 -10.89
CA ALA A 64 7.74 9.42 -11.18
C ALA A 64 8.75 8.43 -10.59
N ASP A 65 10.04 8.77 -10.55
CA ASP A 65 11.08 7.90 -9.97
C ASP A 65 10.90 7.69 -8.46
N VAL A 66 10.47 8.74 -7.73
CA VAL A 66 10.14 8.65 -6.30
C VAL A 66 8.89 7.79 -6.09
N ILE A 67 7.89 7.91 -6.97
CA ILE A 67 6.68 7.06 -6.93
C ILE A 67 7.06 5.59 -7.15
N LEU A 68 7.90 5.31 -8.15
CA LEU A 68 8.38 3.94 -8.43
C LEU A 68 9.11 3.35 -7.23
N ASP A 69 9.95 4.13 -6.56
CA ASP A 69 10.65 3.69 -5.34
C ASP A 69 9.69 3.33 -4.21
N ILE A 70 8.72 4.21 -3.94
CA ILE A 70 7.71 3.99 -2.88
C ILE A 70 6.93 2.70 -3.13
N VAL A 71 6.59 2.43 -4.39
CA VAL A 71 5.80 1.25 -4.74
C VAL A 71 6.62 0.01 -5.06
N GLY A 72 7.96 0.09 -4.93
CA GLY A 72 8.90 -1.01 -5.14
C GLY A 72 9.00 -1.48 -6.59
N HIS A 73 8.80 -0.59 -7.56
CA HIS A 73 8.98 -0.90 -8.99
C HIS A 73 10.38 -0.54 -9.45
N LYS A 74 11.00 -1.44 -10.24
CA LYS A 74 12.29 -1.17 -10.86
C LYS A 74 12.15 -0.04 -11.89
N ASN A 75 12.97 1.00 -11.76
CA ASN A 75 13.14 1.99 -12.81
C ASN A 75 14.05 1.40 -13.90
N SER A 76 13.53 1.21 -15.11
CA SER A 76 14.26 0.60 -16.24
C SER A 76 15.12 1.58 -17.02
N THR A 77 15.09 2.88 -16.68
CA THR A 77 15.77 3.93 -17.44
C THR A 77 16.81 4.59 -16.53
N VAL A 78 18.09 4.47 -16.90
CA VAL A 78 19.28 4.99 -16.17
C VAL A 78 19.61 4.26 -14.86
N THR A 79 20.88 4.33 -14.46
CA THR A 79 21.42 3.98 -13.14
C THR A 79 20.63 4.67 -12.03
N HIS A 80 19.52 4.07 -11.62
CA HIS A 80 18.62 4.59 -10.59
C HIS A 80 19.10 4.09 -9.23
N VAL A 81 19.65 5.01 -8.43
CA VAL A 81 20.18 4.71 -7.08
C VAL A 81 19.11 4.71 -5.99
N GLY A 82 17.85 4.93 -6.35
CA GLY A 82 16.75 5.12 -5.40
C GLY A 82 16.73 6.52 -4.80
N SER A 83 15.52 6.99 -4.50
CA SER A 83 15.27 8.21 -3.76
C SER A 83 15.57 8.03 -2.27
N SER A 84 15.99 9.11 -1.61
CA SER A 84 16.21 9.11 -0.16
C SER A 84 14.90 8.87 0.61
N MET A 85 15.02 8.29 1.80
CA MET A 85 13.86 8.10 2.71
C MET A 85 13.15 9.43 3.01
N GLN A 86 13.89 10.54 3.09
CA GLN A 86 13.31 11.87 3.30
C GLN A 86 12.45 12.31 2.12
N ASN A 87 12.87 12.04 0.88
CA ASN A 87 12.09 12.35 -0.30
C ASN A 87 10.84 11.46 -0.40
N GLN A 88 10.97 10.17 -0.10
CA GLN A 88 9.83 9.26 -0.02
C GLN A 88 8.83 9.69 1.05
N LYS A 89 9.31 10.10 2.24
CA LYS A 89 8.46 10.65 3.30
C LYS A 89 7.69 11.89 2.85
N LYS A 90 8.37 12.88 2.23
CA LYS A 90 7.73 14.08 1.69
C LYS A 90 6.65 13.77 0.65
N ALA A 91 6.89 12.75 -0.19
CA ALA A 91 5.89 12.30 -1.16
C ALA A 91 4.69 11.63 -0.48
N ILE A 92 4.91 10.79 0.54
CA ILE A 92 3.84 10.16 1.32
C ILE A 92 3.00 11.21 2.07
N GLU A 93 3.63 12.26 2.59
CA GLU A 93 2.94 13.38 3.27
C GLU A 93 2.01 14.18 2.35
N LYS A 94 2.14 14.04 1.02
CA LYS A 94 1.21 14.64 0.04
C LYS A 94 -0.08 13.83 -0.16
N LEU A 95 -0.20 12.63 0.41
CA LEU A 95 -1.39 11.80 0.24
C LEU A 95 -2.59 12.41 0.96
N VAL A 96 -3.50 13.02 0.20
CA VAL A 96 -4.80 13.49 0.66
C VAL A 96 -5.87 12.70 -0.09
N TYR A 97 -6.69 11.96 0.66
CA TYR A 97 -7.80 11.20 0.10
C TYR A 97 -9.08 12.03 0.17
N PRO A 98 -9.75 12.31 -0.96
CA PRO A 98 -11.03 12.99 -0.93
C PRO A 98 -12.06 12.08 -0.26
N LEU A 99 -12.60 12.54 0.89
CA LEU A 99 -13.62 11.81 1.65
C LEU A 99 -15.04 12.20 1.25
N GLU A 100 -15.22 13.03 0.22
CA GLU A 100 -16.49 13.63 -0.19
C GLU A 100 -17.58 12.63 -0.65
N TYR A 101 -17.29 11.34 -0.61
CA TYR A 101 -18.20 10.26 -1.03
C TYR A 101 -18.40 9.16 0.04
N LEU A 102 -18.08 9.44 1.31
CA LEU A 102 -18.49 8.64 2.47
C LEU A 102 -19.53 9.39 3.29
#